data_AF-A0A1S2KB97-F1
#
_entry.id   AF-A0A1S2KB97-F1
#
_cell.length_a   1.000
_cell.length_b   1.000
_cell.length_c   1.000
_cell.angle_alpha   90.00
_cell.angle_beta   90.00
_cell.angle_gamma   90.00
#
_symmetry.space_group_name_H-M   'P 1'
#
loop_
_entity.id
_entity.type
_entity.pdbx_description
1 polymer ?
#
loop_
_entity_poly.entity_id
_entity_poly.type
_entity_poly.pdbx_seq_one_letter_code
_entity_poly.pdbx_strand_id
1 'polypeptide(L)'
;MKTTHCVDCGTAHPDAAAAWPRTCPACGAVAYRNPLPVAVALLPVTDRHGSGLVVVTRSIEPQRGGTALPGGFVDHAEDWRDAVVRELYEETGIAAAAGEVRLADALSSPGGHLLLFGLLPERPADDLPPSGPTAETTGYHLLRGAAPLCFPLHTEAARKWFAGAYAPAPSPTGR
;
A
#
# COMPACT_ATOMS: atom_id res chain seq x y z
N MET A 1 0.87 -9.53 -17.64
CA MET A 1 0.74 -9.93 -19.06
C MET A 1 2.01 -9.54 -19.81
N LYS A 2 2.63 -10.42 -20.60
CA LYS A 2 3.80 -10.04 -21.42
C LYS A 2 3.26 -9.29 -22.64
N THR A 3 3.56 -8.00 -22.77
CA THR A 3 3.17 -7.21 -23.94
C THR A 3 4.01 -7.65 -25.14
N THR A 4 3.49 -8.61 -25.92
CA THR A 4 4.17 -9.19 -27.09
C THR A 4 3.90 -8.43 -28.38
N HIS A 5 2.93 -7.51 -28.38
CA HIS A 5 2.53 -6.69 -29.53
C HIS A 5 2.41 -5.23 -29.10
N CYS A 6 2.66 -4.32 -30.04
CA CYS A 6 2.44 -2.89 -29.85
C CYS A 6 0.96 -2.62 -29.59
N VAL A 7 0.65 -1.86 -28.52
CA VAL A 7 -0.73 -1.53 -28.13
C VAL A 7 -1.41 -0.57 -29.11
N ASP A 8 -0.62 0.21 -29.86
CA ASP A 8 -1.13 1.20 -30.82
C ASP A 8 -1.47 0.61 -32.19
N CYS A 9 -0.64 -0.29 -32.73
CA CYS A 9 -0.80 -0.81 -34.09
C CYS A 9 -0.85 -2.33 -34.23
N GLY A 10 -0.69 -3.08 -33.12
CA GLY A 10 -0.75 -4.54 -33.12
C GLY A 10 0.47 -5.25 -33.70
N THR A 11 1.52 -4.52 -34.13
CA THR A 11 2.75 -5.15 -34.65
C THR A 11 3.45 -5.92 -33.53
N ALA A 12 3.82 -7.18 -33.80
CA ALA A 12 4.57 -8.00 -32.86
C ALA A 12 5.93 -7.36 -32.55
N HIS A 13 6.31 -7.34 -31.27
CA HIS A 13 7.66 -6.95 -30.89
C HIS A 13 8.64 -8.07 -31.29
N PRO A 14 9.68 -7.76 -32.07
CA PRO A 14 10.57 -8.77 -32.64
C PRO A 14 11.42 -9.48 -31.57
N ASP A 15 11.66 -8.82 -30.44
CA ASP A 15 12.43 -9.37 -29.33
C ASP A 15 11.68 -9.23 -28.00
N ALA A 16 11.22 -10.35 -27.45
CA ALA A 16 10.57 -10.41 -26.15
C ALA A 16 11.53 -10.16 -24.98
N ALA A 17 12.85 -10.26 -25.20
CA ALA A 17 13.91 -10.01 -24.22
C ALA A 17 14.49 -8.57 -24.30
N ALA A 18 14.12 -7.78 -25.31
CA ALA A 18 14.58 -6.41 -25.44
C ALA A 18 14.32 -5.60 -24.16
N ALA A 19 15.33 -4.84 -23.72
CA ALA A 19 15.21 -3.94 -22.57
C ALA A 19 14.12 -2.89 -22.80
N TRP A 20 13.55 -2.37 -21.72
CA TRP A 20 12.60 -1.27 -21.77
C TRP A 20 13.33 0.09 -21.68
N PRO A 21 12.82 1.16 -22.31
CA PRO A 21 11.62 1.22 -23.14
C PRO A 21 11.80 0.55 -24.51
N ARG A 22 10.69 0.19 -25.17
CA ARG A 22 10.69 -0.46 -26.49
C ARG A 22 10.05 0.46 -27.52
N THR A 23 10.69 0.62 -28.67
CA THR A 23 10.13 1.34 -29.82
C THR A 23 9.55 0.36 -30.82
N CYS A 24 8.30 0.57 -31.24
CA CYS A 24 7.66 -0.23 -32.28
C CYS A 24 8.36 0.00 -33.63
N PRO A 25 8.82 -1.04 -34.34
CA PRO A 25 9.49 -0.87 -35.64
C PRO A 25 8.55 -0.43 -36.77
N ALA A 26 7.23 -0.60 -36.62
CA ALA A 26 6.26 -0.28 -37.66
C ALA A 26 5.70 1.15 -37.55
N CYS A 27 5.27 1.57 -36.37
CA CYS A 27 4.63 2.88 -36.17
C CYS A 27 5.48 3.87 -35.35
N GLY A 28 6.62 3.45 -34.81
CA GLY A 28 7.49 4.31 -33.99
C GLY A 28 7.01 4.57 -32.56
N ALA A 29 5.85 4.04 -32.15
CA ALA A 29 5.33 4.21 -30.79
C ALA A 29 6.30 3.63 -29.73
N VAL A 30 6.49 4.36 -28.62
CA VAL A 30 7.38 3.95 -27.52
C VAL A 30 6.54 3.41 -26.37
N ALA A 31 6.78 2.16 -25.99
CA ALA A 31 6.16 1.51 -24.86
C ALA A 31 7.13 1.48 -23.66
N TYR A 32 6.61 1.79 -22.48
CA TYR A 32 7.34 1.74 -21.21
C TYR A 32 6.82 0.60 -20.34
N ARG A 33 7.67 0.10 -19.46
CA ARG A 33 7.28 -0.82 -18.39
C ARG A 33 7.59 -0.18 -17.05
N ASN A 34 6.59 0.54 -16.54
CA ASN A 34 6.70 1.26 -15.28
C ASN A 34 6.36 0.36 -14.09
N PRO A 35 6.90 0.64 -12.89
CA PRO A 35 6.41 0.03 -11.68
C PRO A 35 4.92 0.31 -11.46
N LEU A 36 4.21 -0.67 -10.89
CA LEU A 36 2.82 -0.46 -10.47
C LEU A 36 2.81 0.17 -9.06
N PRO A 37 2.16 1.33 -8.88
CA PRO A 37 2.04 1.97 -7.57
C PRO A 37 1.06 1.22 -6.67
N VAL A 38 1.46 1.05 -5.41
CA VAL A 38 0.66 0.43 -4.34
C VAL A 38 0.67 1.37 -3.14
N ALA A 39 -0.49 1.72 -2.63
CA ALA A 39 -0.66 2.54 -1.43
C ALA A 39 -0.84 1.64 -0.21
N VAL A 40 -0.12 1.91 0.88
CA VAL A 40 -0.16 1.11 2.11
C VAL A 40 -0.34 2.02 3.33
N ALA A 41 -1.33 1.72 4.16
CA ALA A 41 -1.63 2.49 5.36
C ALA A 41 -0.77 2.06 6.56
N LEU A 42 -0.13 3.03 7.21
CA LEU A 42 0.41 2.93 8.56
C LEU A 42 -0.48 3.75 9.49
N LEU A 43 -1.38 3.09 10.20
CA LEU A 43 -2.23 3.72 11.20
C LEU A 43 -1.79 3.32 12.61
N PRO A 44 -1.12 4.22 13.35
CA PRO A 44 -0.84 4.03 14.76
C PRO A 44 -2.12 4.10 15.60
N VAL A 45 -2.24 3.20 16.57
CA VAL A 45 -3.38 3.13 17.48
C VAL A 45 -2.88 2.89 18.90
N THR A 46 -3.39 3.66 19.85
CA THR A 46 -3.05 3.56 21.26
C THR A 46 -4.20 3.03 22.08
N ASP A 47 -3.90 2.08 22.96
CA ASP A 47 -4.81 1.60 24.00
C ASP A 47 -4.06 1.42 25.33
N ARG A 48 -4.71 0.76 26.30
CA ARG A 48 -4.10 0.46 27.61
C ARG A 48 -2.82 -0.38 27.56
N HIS A 49 -2.52 -1.02 26.42
CA HIS A 49 -1.31 -1.82 26.21
C HIS A 49 -0.21 -1.05 25.46
N GLY A 50 -0.43 0.23 25.14
CA GLY A 50 0.50 1.11 24.41
C GLY A 50 0.13 1.29 22.93
N SER A 51 1.05 1.85 22.15
CA SER A 51 0.85 2.06 20.71
C SER A 51 1.09 0.77 19.91
N GLY A 52 0.33 0.58 18.84
CA GLY A 52 0.50 -0.48 17.84
C GLY A 52 0.09 0.00 16.45
N LEU A 53 0.27 -0.84 15.43
CA LEU A 53 -0.19 -0.56 14.07
C LEU A 53 -1.42 -1.38 13.74
N VAL A 54 -2.38 -0.77 13.04
CA VAL A 54 -3.48 -1.52 12.41
C VAL A 54 -2.91 -2.45 11.34
N VAL A 55 -3.28 -3.73 11.44
CA VAL A 55 -3.02 -4.77 10.45
C VAL A 55 -4.29 -5.56 10.20
N VAL A 56 -4.41 -6.13 9.01
CA VAL A 56 -5.53 -6.96 8.58
C VAL A 56 -5.12 -8.41 8.45
N THR A 57 -6.09 -9.31 8.59
CA THR A 57 -5.95 -10.71 8.21
C THR A 57 -6.60 -10.92 6.84
N ARG A 58 -5.79 -11.27 5.83
CA ARG A 58 -6.24 -11.38 4.43
C ARG A 58 -7.18 -12.57 4.23
N SER A 59 -8.26 -12.37 3.48
CA SER A 59 -9.20 -13.43 3.07
C SER A 59 -9.12 -13.76 1.57
N ILE A 60 -8.26 -13.07 0.82
CA ILE A 60 -8.03 -13.24 -0.62
C ILE A 60 -6.57 -13.60 -0.94
N GLU A 61 -6.34 -14.14 -2.13
CA GLU A 61 -4.98 -14.38 -2.63
C GLU A 61 -4.32 -13.10 -3.20
N PRO A 62 -2.98 -13.00 -3.20
CA PRO A 62 -2.02 -13.93 -2.63
C PRO A 62 -1.99 -13.91 -1.10
N GLN A 63 -1.39 -14.90 -0.45
CA GLN A 63 -1.14 -14.92 1.01
C GLN A 63 -2.43 -14.91 1.85
N ARG A 64 -3.46 -15.63 1.42
CA ARG A 64 -4.70 -15.80 2.19
C ARG A 64 -4.38 -16.32 3.60
N GLY A 65 -5.02 -15.73 4.62
CA GLY A 65 -4.80 -16.01 6.04
C GLY A 65 -3.58 -15.30 6.64
N GLY A 66 -2.77 -14.62 5.82
CA GLY A 66 -1.62 -13.85 6.28
C GLY A 66 -2.00 -12.49 6.86
N THR A 67 -1.17 -12.01 7.78
CA THR A 67 -1.27 -10.65 8.35
C THR A 67 -0.54 -9.65 7.47
N ALA A 68 -1.19 -8.53 7.12
CA ALA A 68 -0.63 -7.46 6.32
C ALA A 68 -1.03 -6.08 6.89
N LEU A 69 -0.21 -5.05 6.62
CA LEU A 69 -0.71 -3.67 6.63
C LEU A 69 -1.81 -3.49 5.58
N PRO A 70 -2.84 -2.66 5.83
CA PRO A 70 -3.88 -2.41 4.84
C PRO A 70 -3.32 -1.72 3.60
N GLY A 71 -3.78 -2.10 2.41
CA GLY A 71 -3.28 -1.46 1.19
C GLY A 71 -3.53 -2.23 -0.11
N GLY A 72 -3.48 -1.50 -1.21
CA GLY A 72 -3.75 -2.01 -2.55
C GLY A 72 -3.27 -1.05 -3.65
N PHE A 73 -3.67 -1.34 -4.89
CA PHE A 73 -3.17 -0.58 -6.04
C PHE A 73 -3.72 0.85 -6.05
N VAL A 74 -2.90 1.79 -6.51
CA VAL A 74 -3.39 3.14 -6.80
C VAL A 74 -4.07 3.11 -8.17
N ASP A 75 -5.32 3.56 -8.21
CA ASP A 75 -6.11 3.58 -9.43
C ASP A 75 -5.61 4.65 -10.42
N HIS A 76 -6.01 4.49 -11.68
CA HIS A 76 -5.65 5.47 -12.71
C HIS A 76 -6.21 6.86 -12.36
N ALA A 77 -5.32 7.85 -12.32
CA ALA A 77 -5.60 9.25 -11.94
C ALA A 77 -6.01 9.47 -10.48
N GLU A 78 -5.82 8.47 -9.60
CA GLU A 78 -6.01 8.60 -8.16
C GLU A 78 -4.76 9.20 -7.49
N ASP A 79 -4.92 10.11 -6.52
CA ASP A 79 -3.81 10.53 -5.66
C ASP A 79 -3.48 9.38 -4.70
N TRP A 80 -2.19 9.09 -4.50
CA TRP A 80 -1.78 7.99 -3.66
C TRP A 80 -2.27 8.11 -2.21
N ARG A 81 -2.55 9.33 -1.70
CA ARG A 81 -3.14 9.51 -0.36
C ARG A 81 -4.61 9.12 -0.33
N ASP A 82 -5.35 9.39 -1.41
CA ASP A 82 -6.73 8.95 -1.57
C ASP A 82 -6.77 7.42 -1.61
N ALA A 83 -5.83 6.79 -2.32
CA ALA A 83 -5.68 5.33 -2.32
C ALA A 83 -5.39 4.77 -0.91
N VAL A 84 -4.50 5.41 -0.13
CA VAL A 84 -4.22 4.98 1.27
C VAL A 84 -5.49 4.96 2.11
N VAL A 85 -6.32 6.01 2.05
CA VAL A 85 -7.53 6.08 2.87
C VAL A 85 -8.67 5.21 2.33
N ARG A 86 -8.77 5.03 1.01
CA ARG A 86 -9.71 4.11 0.37
C ARG A 86 -9.44 2.68 0.80
N GLU A 87 -8.20 2.21 0.64
CA GLU A 87 -7.80 0.84 0.98
C GLU A 87 -7.94 0.57 2.48
N LEU A 88 -7.54 1.53 3.32
CA LEU A 88 -7.78 1.44 4.77
C LEU A 88 -9.28 1.25 5.07
N TYR A 89 -10.14 2.04 4.44
CA TYR A 89 -11.59 1.95 4.67
C TYR A 89 -12.19 0.65 4.14
N GLU A 90 -11.84 0.23 2.92
CA GLU A 90 -12.34 -1.00 2.28
C GLU A 90 -11.99 -2.25 3.11
N GLU A 91 -10.79 -2.29 3.69
CA GLU A 91 -10.30 -3.45 4.42
C GLU A 91 -10.62 -3.45 5.93
N THR A 92 -10.93 -2.29 6.53
CA THR A 92 -11.09 -2.15 7.99
C THR A 92 -12.33 -1.40 8.46
N GLY A 93 -13.00 -0.66 7.57
CA GLY A 93 -14.07 0.30 7.89
C GLY A 93 -13.59 1.59 8.57
N ILE A 94 -12.28 1.76 8.81
CA ILE A 94 -11.73 2.96 9.47
C ILE A 94 -11.67 4.10 8.45
N ALA A 95 -12.41 5.18 8.72
CA ALA A 95 -12.35 6.40 7.90
C ALA A 95 -11.20 7.32 8.33
N ALA A 96 -10.52 7.92 7.34
CA ALA A 96 -9.50 8.94 7.51
C ALA A 96 -9.55 9.94 6.35
N ALA A 97 -8.95 11.13 6.52
CA ALA A 97 -8.88 12.10 5.44
C ALA A 97 -7.52 12.03 4.73
N ALA A 98 -7.52 12.05 3.40
CA ALA A 98 -6.28 12.01 2.60
C ALA A 98 -5.30 13.15 2.96
N GLY A 99 -5.81 14.32 3.38
CA GLY A 99 -4.99 15.45 3.85
C GLY A 99 -4.20 15.18 5.13
N GLU A 100 -4.54 14.14 5.90
CA GLU A 100 -3.82 13.71 7.10
C GLU A 100 -2.67 12.74 6.79
N VAL A 101 -2.67 12.15 5.59
CA VAL A 101 -1.69 11.15 5.18
C VAL A 101 -0.36 11.81 4.83
N ARG A 102 0.70 11.41 5.53
CA ARG A 102 2.09 11.82 5.25
C ARG A 102 2.87 10.64 4.68
N LEU A 103 3.77 10.92 3.74
CA LEU A 103 4.66 9.88 3.24
C LEU A 103 5.63 9.48 4.34
N ALA A 104 5.60 8.22 4.76
CA ALA A 104 6.59 7.63 5.65
C ALA A 104 7.77 7.05 4.87
N ASP A 105 7.48 6.31 3.79
CA ASP A 105 8.51 5.62 3.01
C ASP A 105 8.03 5.32 1.59
N ALA A 106 9.00 5.10 0.69
CA ALA A 106 8.75 4.66 -0.68
C ALA A 106 9.71 3.50 -1.00
N LEU A 107 9.16 2.28 -1.11
CA LEU A 107 9.97 1.06 -1.27
C LEU A 107 9.66 0.37 -2.59
N SER A 108 10.71 -0.13 -3.26
CA SER A 108 10.58 -0.84 -4.53
C SER A 108 10.67 -2.34 -4.34
N SER A 109 9.68 -3.08 -4.85
CA SER A 109 9.74 -4.53 -4.92
C SER A 109 10.48 -4.98 -6.17
N PRO A 110 11.32 -6.04 -6.11
CA PRO A 110 11.88 -6.68 -7.30
C PRO A 110 10.82 -7.14 -8.32
N GLY A 111 9.57 -7.32 -7.87
CA GLY A 111 8.43 -7.65 -8.71
C GLY A 111 7.90 -6.50 -9.58
N GLY A 112 8.49 -5.31 -9.52
CA GLY A 112 8.06 -4.15 -10.28
C GLY A 112 6.90 -3.38 -9.64
N HIS A 113 6.85 -3.35 -8.31
CA HIS A 113 5.90 -2.52 -7.56
C HIS A 113 6.63 -1.39 -6.85
N LEU A 114 6.00 -0.22 -6.79
CA LEU A 114 6.42 0.91 -5.97
C LEU A 114 5.41 1.08 -4.84
N LEU A 115 5.80 0.74 -3.62
CA LEU A 115 4.94 0.86 -2.44
C LEU A 115 5.15 2.23 -1.80
N LEU A 116 4.06 2.98 -1.66
CA LEU A 116 4.00 4.25 -0.96
C LEU A 116 3.34 4.01 0.41
N PHE A 117 4.12 4.15 1.48
CA PHE A 117 3.62 3.96 2.84
C PHE A 117 3.13 5.30 3.38
N GLY A 118 1.82 5.42 3.58
CA GLY A 118 1.16 6.58 4.16
C GLY A 118 1.02 6.45 5.67
N LEU A 119 1.67 7.32 6.43
CA LEU A 119 1.50 7.45 7.87
C LEU A 119 0.33 8.36 8.20
N LEU A 120 -0.60 7.82 8.97
CA LEU A 120 -1.75 8.53 9.52
C LEU A 120 -1.46 9.01 10.96
N PRO A 121 -2.17 10.02 11.47
CA PRO A 121 -2.13 10.41 12.87
C PRO A 121 -2.49 9.24 13.79
N GLU A 122 -1.86 9.18 14.97
CA GLU A 122 -2.21 8.18 15.97
C GLU A 122 -3.64 8.41 16.50
N ARG A 123 -4.39 7.32 16.70
CA ARG A 123 -5.77 7.36 17.20
C ARG A 123 -5.96 6.48 18.44
N PRO A 124 -6.83 6.86 19.39
CA PRO A 124 -7.28 5.95 20.45
C PRO A 124 -8.01 4.74 19.85
N ALA A 125 -7.81 3.55 20.39
CA ALA A 125 -8.51 2.34 19.94
C ALA A 125 -10.04 2.46 20.10
N ASP A 126 -10.50 3.17 21.13
CA ASP A 126 -11.93 3.39 21.42
C ASP A 126 -12.63 4.26 20.37
N ASP A 127 -11.87 4.99 19.54
CA ASP A 127 -12.40 5.83 18.45
C ASP A 127 -12.56 5.06 17.13
N LEU A 128 -12.13 3.79 17.08
CA LEU A 128 -12.20 2.98 15.88
C LEU A 128 -13.51 2.18 15.81
N PRO A 129 -14.07 1.95 14.61
CA PRO A 129 -15.20 1.05 14.44
C PRO A 129 -14.81 -0.38 14.87
N PRO A 130 -15.75 -1.20 15.38
CA PRO A 130 -15.46 -2.59 15.71
C PRO A 130 -14.84 -3.35 14.54
N SER A 131 -13.80 -4.14 14.81
CA SER A 131 -13.20 -5.02 13.80
C SER A 131 -14.19 -6.09 13.36
N GLY A 132 -14.33 -6.26 12.05
CA GLY A 132 -15.21 -7.25 11.44
C GLY A 132 -14.80 -7.59 10.01
N PRO A 133 -15.37 -8.67 9.43
CA PRO A 133 -15.02 -9.11 8.09
C PRO A 133 -15.47 -8.12 7.02
N THR A 134 -14.68 -8.01 5.96
CA THR A 134 -14.95 -7.25 4.74
C THR A 134 -14.95 -8.19 3.53
N ALA A 135 -14.99 -7.64 2.31
CA ALA A 135 -14.83 -8.43 1.10
C ALA A 135 -13.42 -9.04 0.98
N GLU A 136 -12.42 -8.43 1.62
CA GLU A 136 -11.00 -8.74 1.42
C GLU A 136 -10.29 -9.23 2.68
N THR A 137 -10.84 -8.95 3.87
CA THR A 137 -10.23 -9.28 5.15
C THR A 137 -11.21 -9.95 6.10
N THR A 138 -10.71 -10.70 7.08
CA THR A 138 -11.54 -11.21 8.18
C THR A 138 -11.69 -10.19 9.31
N GLY A 139 -11.15 -8.99 9.14
CA GLY A 139 -11.04 -7.94 10.15
C GLY A 139 -9.59 -7.52 10.43
N TYR A 140 -9.48 -6.46 11.23
CA TYR A 140 -8.22 -5.87 11.65
C TYR A 140 -7.88 -6.18 13.11
N HIS A 141 -6.60 -6.08 13.46
CA HIS A 141 -6.08 -6.15 14.83
C HIS A 141 -4.85 -5.24 14.97
N LEU A 142 -4.34 -5.10 16.19
CA LEU A 142 -3.18 -4.27 16.47
C LEU A 142 -1.91 -5.11 16.54
N LEU A 143 -0.98 -4.84 15.62
CA LEU A 143 0.38 -5.33 15.67
C LEU A 143 1.12 -4.59 16.80
N ARG A 144 1.72 -5.34 17.74
CA ARG A 144 2.39 -4.79 18.95
C ARG A 144 3.91 -4.88 18.95
N GLY A 145 4.49 -5.31 17.84
CA GLY A 145 5.92 -5.37 17.68
C GLY A 145 6.28 -5.74 16.25
N ALA A 146 7.57 -5.74 15.97
CA ALA A 146 8.14 -6.03 14.65
C ALA A 146 8.06 -7.52 14.24
N ALA A 147 6.86 -8.11 14.29
CA ALA A 147 6.63 -9.47 13.80
C ALA A 147 6.63 -9.50 12.26
N PRO A 148 7.05 -10.62 11.65
CA PRO A 148 6.93 -10.81 10.21
C PRO A 148 5.48 -10.71 9.73
N LEU A 149 5.28 -9.94 8.65
CA LEU A 149 4.03 -9.85 7.90
C LEU A 149 4.14 -10.66 6.60
N CYS A 150 3.02 -10.99 5.97
CA CYS A 150 3.02 -11.86 4.77
C CYS A 150 3.70 -11.22 3.55
N PHE A 151 3.88 -9.89 3.57
CA PHE A 151 4.65 -9.16 2.56
C PHE A 151 5.97 -8.63 3.17
N PRO A 152 7.14 -8.92 2.56
CA PRO A 152 8.44 -8.49 3.09
C PRO A 152 8.56 -6.97 3.27
N LEU A 153 8.05 -6.17 2.33
CA LEU A 153 8.09 -4.71 2.43
C LEU A 153 7.15 -4.16 3.51
N HIS A 154 6.04 -4.85 3.81
CA HIS A 154 5.19 -4.48 4.96
C HIS A 154 5.95 -4.75 6.26
N THR A 155 6.68 -5.87 6.33
CA THR A 155 7.54 -6.20 7.48
C THR A 155 8.63 -5.14 7.68
N GLU A 156 9.26 -4.69 6.60
CA GLU A 156 10.28 -3.63 6.65
C GLU A 156 9.70 -2.30 7.17
N ALA A 157 8.58 -1.86 6.61
CA ALA A 157 7.93 -0.61 7.03
C ALA A 157 7.47 -0.68 8.50
N ALA A 158 6.85 -1.77 8.93
CA ALA A 158 6.44 -1.96 10.32
C ALA A 158 7.66 -1.92 11.27
N ARG A 159 8.77 -2.60 10.91
CA ARG A 159 10.02 -2.55 11.66
C ARG A 159 10.56 -1.13 11.82
N LYS A 160 10.61 -0.37 10.73
CA LYS A 160 11.06 1.03 10.73
C LYS A 160 10.16 1.90 11.62
N TRP A 161 8.84 1.70 11.58
CA TRP A 161 7.91 2.40 12.46
C TRP A 161 8.17 2.09 13.94
N PHE A 162 8.25 0.80 14.32
CA PHE A 162 8.55 0.41 15.71
C PHE A 162 9.93 0.88 16.19
N ALA A 163 10.88 1.08 15.28
CA ALA A 163 12.19 1.65 15.57
C ALA A 163 12.20 3.19 15.66
N GLY A 164 11.05 3.86 15.46
CA GLY A 164 10.93 5.31 15.50
C GLY A 164 11.51 6.04 14.29
N ALA A 165 11.68 5.36 13.15
CA ALA A 165 12.27 5.95 11.95
C ALA A 165 11.33 6.92 11.22
N TYR A 166 10.03 6.83 11.47
CA TYR A 166 9.02 7.71 10.87
C TYR A 166 8.58 8.74 11.90
N ALA A 167 8.79 10.03 11.59
CA ALA A 167 8.37 11.12 12.46
C ALA A 167 6.83 11.15 12.57
N PRO A 168 6.25 11.32 13.77
CA PRO A 168 4.81 11.45 13.91
C PRO A 168 4.32 12.67 13.13
N ALA A 169 3.09 12.59 12.61
CA ALA A 169 2.42 13.77 12.08
C ALA A 169 2.34 14.84 13.18
N PRO A 170 2.63 16.12 12.90
CA PRO A 170 2.39 17.18 13.86
C PRO A 170 0.91 17.17 14.22
N SER A 171 0.60 17.26 15.51
CA SER A 171 -0.78 17.36 15.99
C SER A 171 -1.51 18.50 15.28
N PRO A 172 -2.79 18.35 14.92
CA PRO A 172 -3.60 19.48 14.49
C PRO A 172 -3.89 20.36 15.71
N THR A 173 -2.91 21.15 16.16
CA THR A 173 -3.09 22.18 17.17
C THR A 173 -3.52 23.49 16.50
N GLY A 174 -4.78 23.86 16.73
CA GLY A 174 -5.19 25.26 16.90
C GLY A 174 -5.89 25.95 15.73
N ARG A 175 -7.22 25.93 15.75
CA ARG A 175 -8.05 27.11 15.48
C ARG A 175 -9.16 27.20 16.52
#